data_AF-A0A1M3GYI9-F1
#
_entry.id   AF-A0A1M3GYI9-F1
#
_cell.length_a   1.000
_cell.length_b   1.000
_cell.length_c   1.000
_cell.angle_alpha   90.00
_cell.angle_beta   90.00
_cell.angle_gamma   90.00
#
_symmetry.space_group_name_H-M   'P 1'
#
loop_
_entity.id
_entity.type
_entity.pdbx_description
1 polymer ?
#
loop_
_entity_poly.entity_id
_entity_poly.type
_entity_poly.pdbx_seq_one_letter_code
_entity_poly.pdbx_strand_id
1 'polypeptide(L)'
;MEADKSPQILIYKMKDAHIDVQIKSETVWLSLSQMAQLFERDKSVISRHLNNIFKEGELERKSVVANFATTAADRKIYKVDYYNLDTIISVGYRVNSKRGIQFRQWATQKLKDYLIQGYSLNQQKITHEGLKKVQKTLNLLAKTLQSQSFIDEKGADVLSLILSYSKTWSLLFKYDENELEIPKGFPAKSALTYEEALEAIHDLKSQLIECEEASPLFGQHPRKQVEGILGNVEQTFEGQSLYPSLQEKAAHLLYFIIKDHPFSDGNKRIGTFLFLLYLRKQGVTLTIFNNATLVSLALLIAESNPTDKEIIIRLIINLFTLS
;
A
#
# COMPACT_ATOMS: atom_id res chain seq x y z
N MET A 1 28.92 -3.67 31.73
CA MET A 1 27.63 -3.75 32.45
C MET A 1 26.58 -3.15 31.54
N GLU A 2 26.02 -3.96 30.65
CA GLU A 2 24.87 -3.58 29.83
C GLU A 2 23.62 -3.73 30.68
N ALA A 3 22.88 -2.63 30.85
CA ALA A 3 21.57 -2.65 31.46
C ALA A 3 20.55 -3.09 30.41
N ASP A 4 20.06 -4.32 30.57
CA ASP A 4 18.95 -4.93 29.85
C ASP A 4 17.70 -4.03 29.89
N LYS A 5 17.40 -3.34 28.78
CA LYS A 5 16.17 -2.58 28.61
C LYS A 5 15.09 -3.54 28.13
N SER A 6 14.40 -4.16 29.08
CA SER A 6 13.17 -4.91 28.82
C SER A 6 12.17 -4.05 28.03
N PRO A 7 11.48 -4.59 27.00
CA PRO A 7 10.52 -3.83 26.21
C PRO A 7 9.38 -3.33 27.10
N GLN A 8 9.16 -2.01 27.12
CA GLN A 8 8.07 -1.38 27.88
C GLN A 8 6.72 -1.92 27.39
N ILE A 9 6.06 -2.67 28.27
CA ILE A 9 4.77 -3.30 28.03
C ILE A 9 3.67 -2.23 28.18
N LEU A 10 2.88 -2.00 27.13
CA LEU A 10 1.56 -1.37 27.26
C LEU A 10 0.60 -2.40 27.87
N ILE A 11 0.68 -2.56 29.19
CA ILE A 11 -0.27 -3.38 29.95
C ILE A 11 -1.63 -2.70 29.87
N TYR A 12 -2.64 -3.42 29.38
CA TYR A 12 -4.04 -3.03 29.57
C TYR A 12 -4.36 -3.15 31.07
N LYS A 13 -4.03 -2.12 31.86
CA LYS A 13 -4.44 -2.01 33.26
C LYS A 13 -5.90 -1.58 33.31
N MET A 14 -6.81 -2.55 33.36
CA MET A 14 -8.13 -2.29 33.96
C MET A 14 -7.98 -2.25 35.48
N LYS A 15 -8.69 -1.33 36.13
CA LYS A 15 -8.58 -1.07 37.58
C LYS A 15 -8.85 -2.27 38.49
N ASP A 16 -9.50 -3.34 38.02
CA ASP A 16 -9.99 -4.43 38.89
C ASP A 16 -9.83 -5.87 38.32
N ALA A 17 -8.94 -6.12 37.35
CA ALA A 17 -8.72 -7.50 36.86
C ALA A 17 -7.24 -7.79 36.61
N HIS A 18 -6.63 -8.60 37.47
CA HIS A 18 -5.35 -9.25 37.21
C HIS A 18 -5.60 -10.50 36.35
N ILE A 19 -5.23 -10.43 35.07
CA ILE A 19 -5.18 -11.58 34.17
C ILE A 19 -3.70 -11.88 33.93
N ASP A 20 -3.26 -13.08 34.26
CA ASP A 20 -1.90 -13.52 33.95
C ASP A 20 -1.77 -13.71 32.43
N VAL A 21 -0.95 -12.87 31.79
CA VAL A 21 -0.77 -12.90 30.34
C VAL A 21 0.54 -13.58 30.00
N GLN A 22 0.50 -14.56 29.09
CA GLN A 22 1.72 -15.14 28.53
C GLN A 22 2.16 -14.31 27.31
N ILE A 23 3.42 -13.87 27.32
CA ILE A 23 4.04 -13.19 26.19
C ILE A 23 5.07 -14.14 25.58
N LYS A 24 4.92 -14.45 24.30
CA LYS A 24 5.88 -15.28 23.56
C LYS A 24 5.94 -14.80 22.12
N SER A 25 7.15 -14.67 21.57
CA SER A 25 7.39 -14.15 20.22
C SER A 25 6.73 -12.78 19.98
N GLU A 26 6.90 -11.87 20.95
CA GLU A 26 6.38 -10.48 20.91
C GLU A 26 4.85 -10.36 20.76
N THR A 27 4.10 -11.42 21.01
CA THR A 27 2.64 -11.40 21.00
C THR A 27 2.05 -11.96 22.29
N VAL A 28 0.83 -11.54 22.57
CA VAL A 28 0.06 -11.91 23.74
C VAL A 28 -0.73 -13.18 23.46
N TRP A 29 -0.69 -14.11 24.39
CA TRP A 29 -1.41 -15.38 24.33
C TRP A 29 -2.37 -15.52 25.52
N LEU A 30 -3.63 -15.81 25.23
CA LEU A 30 -4.66 -16.07 26.23
C LEU A 30 -5.34 -17.42 25.98
N SER A 31 -5.59 -18.17 27.05
CA SER A 31 -6.46 -19.33 27.02
C SER A 31 -7.93 -18.92 26.89
N LEU A 32 -8.79 -19.89 26.54
CA LEU A 32 -10.24 -19.68 26.50
C LEU A 32 -10.79 -19.13 27.83
N SER A 33 -10.27 -19.62 28.96
CA SER A 33 -10.66 -19.18 30.30
C SER A 33 -10.28 -17.73 30.58
N GLN A 34 -9.08 -17.33 30.14
CA GLN A 34 -8.60 -15.96 30.32
C GLN A 34 -9.34 -14.98 29.41
N MET A 35 -9.71 -15.38 28.18
CA MET A 35 -10.56 -14.56 27.32
C MET A 35 -11.98 -14.41 27.87
N ALA A 36 -12.55 -15.48 28.44
CA ALA A 36 -13.84 -15.43 29.13
C ALA A 36 -13.83 -14.43 30.31
N GLN A 37 -12.75 -14.45 31.10
CA GLN A 37 -12.53 -13.48 32.17
C GLN A 37 -12.31 -12.06 31.63
N LEU A 38 -11.50 -11.90 30.58
CA LEU A 38 -11.20 -10.60 29.97
C LEU A 38 -12.46 -9.91 29.48
N PHE A 39 -13.37 -10.65 28.83
CA PHE A 39 -14.56 -10.07 28.22
C PHE A 39 -15.84 -10.20 29.07
N GLU A 40 -15.75 -10.72 30.30
CA GLU A 40 -16.91 -11.01 31.17
C GLU A 40 -18.00 -11.77 30.42
N ARG A 41 -17.62 -12.95 29.90
CA ARG A 41 -18.49 -13.85 29.16
C ARG A 41 -18.22 -15.29 29.49
N ASP A 42 -19.24 -16.12 29.30
CA ASP A 42 -19.08 -17.56 29.45
C ASP A 42 -18.12 -18.14 28.42
N LYS A 43 -17.37 -19.17 28.83
CA LYS A 43 -16.43 -19.89 27.94
C LYS A 43 -17.12 -20.43 26.69
N SER A 44 -18.39 -20.84 26.80
CA SER A 44 -19.21 -21.31 25.67
C SER A 44 -19.44 -20.23 24.62
N VAL A 45 -19.64 -18.98 25.04
CA VAL A 45 -19.81 -17.83 24.14
C VAL A 45 -18.51 -17.53 23.39
N ILE A 46 -17.39 -17.49 24.10
CA ILE A 46 -16.07 -17.29 23.48
C ILE A 46 -15.74 -18.44 22.51
N SER A 47 -15.99 -19.69 22.92
CA SER A 47 -15.77 -20.87 22.08
C SER A 47 -16.60 -20.83 20.80
N ARG A 48 -17.86 -20.38 20.88
CA ARG A 48 -18.71 -20.19 19.70
C ARG A 48 -18.13 -19.14 18.74
N HIS A 49 -17.64 -18.01 19.25
CA HIS A 49 -17.01 -17.00 18.41
C HIS A 49 -15.74 -17.51 17.72
N LEU A 50 -14.90 -18.25 18.44
CA LEU A 50 -13.69 -18.89 17.89
C LEU A 50 -14.04 -19.87 16.77
N ASN A 51 -15.04 -20.73 16.98
CA ASN A 51 -15.48 -21.67 15.96
C ASN A 51 -15.96 -20.95 14.69
N ASN A 52 -16.71 -19.86 14.84
CA ASN A 52 -17.16 -19.06 13.70
C ASN A 52 -15.99 -18.40 12.98
N ILE A 53 -15.02 -17.81 13.70
CA ILE A 53 -13.81 -17.19 13.14
C ILE A 53 -13.07 -18.19 12.23
N PHE A 54 -12.87 -19.43 12.70
CA PHE A 54 -12.18 -20.46 11.93
C PHE A 54 -13.03 -21.01 10.78
N LYS A 55 -14.34 -21.16 10.97
CA LYS A 55 -15.25 -21.66 9.93
C LYS A 55 -15.40 -20.65 8.78
N GLU A 56 -15.41 -19.36 9.10
CA GLU A 56 -15.49 -18.27 8.12
C GLU A 56 -14.16 -17.99 7.42
N GLY A 57 -13.06 -18.62 7.87
CA GLY A 57 -11.73 -18.41 7.31
C GLY A 57 -11.14 -17.03 7.62
N GLU A 58 -11.64 -16.33 8.63
CA GLU A 58 -11.09 -15.03 9.05
C GLU A 58 -9.65 -15.20 9.58
N LEU A 59 -9.39 -16.28 10.31
CA LEU A 59 -8.06 -16.65 10.80
C LEU A 59 -7.78 -18.14 10.53
N GLU A 60 -6.53 -18.45 10.19
CA GLU A 60 -6.09 -19.84 10.04
C GLU A 60 -5.66 -20.41 11.39
N ARG A 61 -6.39 -21.42 11.90
CA ARG A 61 -6.16 -22.01 13.24
C ARG A 61 -4.70 -22.38 13.51
N LYS A 62 -3.97 -22.89 12.52
CA LYS A 62 -2.56 -23.31 12.65
C LYS A 62 -1.59 -22.16 12.95
N SER A 63 -1.95 -20.93 12.57
CA SER A 63 -1.09 -19.74 12.75
C SER A 63 -1.38 -18.99 14.06
N VAL A 64 -2.56 -19.19 14.65
CA VAL A 64 -3.05 -18.39 15.77
C VAL A 64 -3.34 -19.18 17.06
N VAL A 65 -3.26 -20.52 17.00
CA VAL A 65 -3.45 -21.40 18.16
C VAL A 65 -2.17 -22.15 18.48
N ALA A 66 -1.76 -22.09 19.74
CA ALA A 66 -0.64 -22.85 20.27
C ALA A 66 -1.10 -23.74 21.44
N ASN A 67 -0.56 -24.95 21.51
CA ASN A 67 -0.78 -25.86 22.63
C ASN A 67 0.33 -25.65 23.66
N PHE A 68 -0.02 -25.13 24.84
CA PHE A 68 0.92 -25.04 25.96
C PHE A 68 0.61 -26.14 26.98
N ALA A 69 1.67 -26.72 27.55
CA ALA A 69 1.55 -27.67 28.65
C ALA A 69 1.27 -26.88 29.93
N THR A 70 0.13 -27.14 30.56
CA THR A 70 -0.22 -26.55 31.86
C THR A 70 -0.25 -27.66 32.90
N THR A 71 0.57 -27.52 33.95
CA THR A 71 0.57 -28.41 35.11
C THR A 71 -0.54 -27.98 36.06
N ALA A 72 -1.58 -28.79 36.21
CA ALA A 72 -2.64 -28.51 37.16
C ALA A 72 -2.21 -28.88 38.60
N ALA A 73 -2.96 -28.38 39.59
CA ALA A 73 -2.70 -28.62 41.03
C ALA A 73 -2.73 -30.10 41.42
N ASP A 74 -3.30 -30.97 40.57
CA ASP A 74 -3.34 -32.43 40.68
C ASP A 74 -2.11 -33.14 40.09
N ARG A 75 -1.04 -32.41 39.72
CA ARG A 75 0.18 -32.88 39.04
C ARG A 75 -0.06 -33.52 37.67
N LYS A 76 -1.23 -33.33 37.04
CA LYS A 76 -1.49 -33.78 35.67
C LYS A 76 -1.19 -32.66 34.68
N ILE A 77 -0.56 -33.04 33.56
CA ILE A 77 -0.22 -32.11 32.46
C ILE A 77 -1.39 -32.15 31.47
N TYR A 78 -2.09 -31.03 31.35
CA TYR A 78 -3.13 -30.86 30.32
C TYR A 78 -2.56 -30.00 29.19
N LYS A 79 -2.85 -30.39 27.95
CA LYS A 79 -2.60 -29.53 26.78
C LYS A 79 -3.76 -28.54 26.69
N VAL A 80 -3.46 -27.25 26.87
CA VAL A 80 -4.43 -26.18 26.78
C VAL A 80 -4.15 -25.37 25.53
N ASP A 81 -5.20 -25.13 24.74
CA ASP A 81 -5.15 -24.24 23.59
C ASP A 81 -5.09 -22.78 24.06
N TYR A 82 -4.10 -22.06 23.55
CA TYR A 82 -3.97 -20.61 23.72
C TYR A 82 -4.05 -19.92 22.37
N TYR A 83 -4.58 -18.71 22.41
CA TYR A 83 -4.95 -17.91 21.26
C TYR A 83 -4.16 -16.61 21.27
N ASN A 84 -3.57 -16.27 20.13
CA ASN A 84 -2.74 -15.08 19.98
C ASN A 84 -3.56 -13.78 19.97
N LEU A 85 -2.85 -12.64 19.91
CA LEU A 85 -3.45 -11.31 19.88
C LEU A 85 -4.50 -11.12 18.77
N ASP A 86 -4.26 -11.64 17.56
CA ASP A 86 -5.20 -11.51 16.44
C ASP A 86 -6.55 -12.14 16.77
N THR A 87 -6.51 -13.33 17.39
CA THR A 87 -7.71 -14.02 17.84
C THR A 87 -8.42 -13.27 18.97
N ILE A 88 -7.66 -12.71 19.92
CA ILE A 88 -8.20 -11.93 21.04
C ILE A 88 -8.91 -10.67 20.51
N ILE A 89 -8.34 -10.01 19.50
CA ILE A 89 -8.95 -8.85 18.83
C ILE A 89 -10.25 -9.27 18.14
N SER A 90 -10.23 -10.29 17.27
CA SER A 90 -11.43 -10.75 16.56
C SER A 90 -12.56 -11.13 17.51
N VAL A 91 -12.25 -11.80 18.64
CA VAL A 91 -13.23 -12.11 19.68
C VAL A 91 -13.72 -10.84 20.38
N GLY A 92 -12.83 -9.93 20.78
CA GLY A 92 -13.19 -8.69 21.48
C GLY A 92 -14.12 -7.77 20.68
N TYR A 93 -14.01 -7.78 19.36
CA TYR A 93 -14.95 -7.08 18.47
C TYR A 93 -16.31 -7.77 18.35
N ARG A 94 -16.35 -9.10 18.46
CA ARG A 94 -17.57 -9.94 18.40
C ARG A 94 -18.36 -9.99 19.71
N VAL A 95 -17.71 -9.76 20.85
CA VAL A 95 -18.35 -9.88 22.16
C VAL A 95 -19.22 -8.66 22.48
N ASN A 96 -20.51 -8.92 22.72
CA ASN A 96 -21.46 -7.90 23.16
C ASN A 96 -21.52 -7.78 24.70
N SER A 97 -20.45 -7.31 25.33
CA SER A 97 -20.37 -7.05 26.79
C SER A 97 -19.87 -5.63 27.09
N LYS A 98 -20.07 -5.14 28.32
CA LYS A 98 -19.51 -3.85 28.76
C LYS A 98 -17.98 -3.82 28.58
N ARG A 99 -17.30 -4.92 28.92
CA ARG A 99 -15.87 -5.08 28.69
C ARG A 99 -15.50 -5.14 27.20
N GLY A 100 -16.33 -5.78 26.37
CA GLY A 100 -16.16 -5.76 24.91
C GLY A 100 -16.25 -4.35 24.33
N ILE A 101 -17.20 -3.53 24.80
CA ILE A 101 -17.33 -2.13 24.40
C ILE A 101 -16.09 -1.33 24.83
N GLN A 102 -15.64 -1.45 26.08
CA GLN A 102 -14.44 -0.79 26.58
C GLN A 102 -13.17 -1.22 25.85
N PHE A 103 -13.05 -2.51 25.52
CA PHE A 103 -11.97 -3.04 24.71
C PHE A 103 -11.97 -2.40 23.32
N ARG A 104 -13.12 -2.32 22.64
CA ARG A 104 -13.23 -1.67 21.32
C ARG A 104 -12.89 -0.18 21.38
N GLN A 105 -13.36 0.54 22.40
CA GLN A 105 -13.02 1.95 22.61
C GLN A 105 -11.52 2.14 22.82
N TRP A 106 -10.91 1.32 23.69
CA TRP A 106 -9.47 1.36 23.94
C TRP A 106 -8.64 0.99 22.72
N ALA A 107 -9.01 -0.09 22.00
CA ALA A 107 -8.30 -0.54 20.81
C ALA A 107 -8.38 0.52 19.70
N THR A 108 -9.56 1.13 19.51
CA THR A 108 -9.76 2.23 18.57
C THR A 108 -8.95 3.47 18.97
N GLN A 109 -8.92 3.82 20.27
CA GLN A 109 -8.13 4.94 20.75
C GLN A 109 -6.64 4.67 20.58
N LYS A 110 -6.15 3.47 20.91
CA LYS A 110 -4.75 3.11 20.69
C LYS A 110 -4.38 3.11 19.22
N LEU A 111 -5.26 2.64 18.34
CA LEU A 111 -5.06 2.74 16.90
C LEU A 111 -4.94 4.21 16.46
N LYS A 112 -5.84 5.09 16.92
CA LYS A 112 -5.74 6.54 16.68
C LYS A 112 -4.44 7.11 17.23
N ASP A 113 -4.07 6.76 18.45
CA ASP A 113 -2.81 7.19 19.07
C ASP A 113 -1.61 6.70 18.25
N TYR A 114 -1.60 5.47 17.74
CA TYR A 114 -0.52 4.97 16.89
C TYR A 114 -0.47 5.66 15.53
N LEU A 115 -1.62 5.99 14.94
CA LEU A 115 -1.68 6.75 13.68
C LEU A 115 -1.15 8.19 13.89
N ILE A 116 -1.44 8.80 15.04
CA ILE A 116 -1.02 10.18 15.35
C ILE A 116 0.41 10.25 15.91
N GLN A 117 0.81 9.32 16.79
CA GLN A 117 2.12 9.27 17.44
C GLN A 117 3.18 8.57 16.60
N GLY A 118 2.79 7.60 15.75
CA GLY A 118 3.68 7.06 14.72
C GLY A 118 4.15 8.15 13.75
N TYR A 119 3.37 9.22 13.61
CA TYR A 119 3.71 10.40 12.83
C TYR A 119 4.63 11.39 13.57
N SER A 120 4.50 11.53 14.89
CA SER A 120 5.23 12.57 15.65
C SER A 120 6.55 12.11 16.29
N LEU A 121 6.75 10.81 16.56
CA LEU A 121 7.83 10.35 17.44
C LEU A 121 8.92 9.50 16.80
N ASN A 122 8.77 9.00 15.56
CA ASN A 122 9.77 8.10 14.98
C ASN A 122 9.81 8.13 13.44
N GLN A 123 10.36 9.20 12.87
CA GLN A 123 10.84 9.14 11.47
C GLN A 123 11.89 8.03 11.26
N GLN A 124 12.53 7.51 12.33
CA GLN A 124 13.62 6.52 12.27
C GLN A 124 13.23 5.06 12.56
N LYS A 125 11.96 4.74 12.88
CA LYS A 125 11.54 3.36 13.23
C LYS A 125 10.31 2.83 12.49
N ILE A 126 9.85 3.54 11.47
CA ILE A 126 8.84 2.98 10.58
C ILE A 126 9.59 2.00 9.67
N THR A 127 9.70 0.74 10.09
CA THR A 127 10.21 -0.30 9.19
C THR A 127 9.12 -0.69 8.20
N HIS A 128 9.52 -1.13 7.01
CA HIS A 128 8.60 -1.69 6.01
C HIS A 128 7.72 -2.82 6.59
N GLU A 129 8.25 -3.61 7.52
CA GLU A 129 7.50 -4.65 8.24
C GLU A 129 6.43 -4.09 9.19
N GLY A 130 6.73 -2.99 9.89
CA GLY A 130 5.77 -2.31 10.76
C GLY A 130 4.56 -1.78 9.99
N LEU A 131 4.79 -1.16 8.84
CA LEU A 131 3.71 -0.67 7.96
C LEU A 131 2.87 -1.81 7.39
N LYS A 132 3.50 -2.89 6.92
CA LYS A 132 2.78 -4.09 6.45
C LYS A 132 1.91 -4.69 7.56
N LYS A 133 2.42 -4.74 8.80
CA LYS A 133 1.66 -5.24 9.96
C LYS A 133 0.46 -4.35 10.26
N VAL A 134 0.64 -3.02 10.25
CA VAL A 134 -0.47 -2.06 10.43
C VAL A 134 -1.51 -2.20 9.33
N GLN A 135 -1.11 -2.26 8.05
CA GLN A 135 -2.04 -2.46 6.94
C GLN A 135 -2.81 -3.78 7.05
N LYS A 136 -2.14 -4.88 7.44
CA LYS A 136 -2.80 -6.17 7.63
C LYS A 136 -3.82 -6.11 8.76
N THR A 137 -3.46 -5.49 9.89
CA THR A 137 -4.37 -5.30 11.03
C THR A 137 -5.55 -4.41 10.65
N LEU A 138 -5.33 -3.31 9.93
CA LEU A 138 -6.40 -2.43 9.45
C LEU A 138 -7.36 -3.16 8.51
N ASN A 139 -6.84 -3.95 7.57
CA ASN A 139 -7.66 -4.74 6.66
C ASN A 139 -8.50 -5.79 7.40
N LEU A 140 -7.92 -6.46 8.40
CA LEU A 140 -8.63 -7.45 9.21
C LEU A 140 -9.75 -6.78 10.00
N LEU A 141 -9.42 -5.69 10.73
CA LEU A 141 -10.37 -4.91 11.50
C LEU A 141 -11.50 -4.37 10.61
N ALA A 142 -11.17 -3.91 9.40
CA ALA A 142 -12.16 -3.45 8.46
C ALA A 142 -13.15 -4.54 8.04
N LYS A 143 -12.64 -5.73 7.68
CA LYS A 143 -13.46 -6.89 7.29
C LYS A 143 -14.36 -7.37 8.43
N THR A 144 -13.83 -7.46 9.64
CA THR A 144 -14.60 -7.88 10.82
C THR A 144 -15.72 -6.90 11.12
N LEU A 145 -15.45 -5.60 10.99
CA LEU A 145 -16.44 -4.56 11.27
C LEU A 145 -17.52 -4.45 10.18
N GLN A 146 -17.17 -4.62 8.91
CA GLN A 146 -18.12 -4.63 7.78
C GLN A 146 -19.03 -5.87 7.79
N SER A 147 -18.47 -7.05 8.06
CA SER A 147 -19.22 -8.33 8.03
C SER A 147 -20.26 -8.48 9.13
N GLN A 148 -20.17 -7.69 10.20
CA GLN A 148 -21.03 -7.82 11.37
C GLN A 148 -21.99 -6.66 11.57
N SER A 149 -22.11 -5.76 10.57
CA SER A 149 -22.96 -4.56 10.63
C SER A 149 -22.70 -3.72 11.89
N PHE A 150 -21.49 -3.79 12.45
CA PHE A 150 -21.13 -3.09 13.69
C PHE A 150 -20.79 -1.62 13.46
N ILE A 151 -20.67 -1.20 12.21
CA ILE A 151 -20.44 0.17 11.81
C ILE A 151 -21.64 0.68 10.99
N ASP A 152 -22.10 1.88 11.32
CA ASP A 152 -23.01 2.65 10.50
C ASP A 152 -22.34 3.11 9.19
N GLU A 153 -23.12 3.59 8.23
CA GLU A 153 -22.63 4.02 6.91
C GLU A 153 -21.44 5.01 7.02
N LYS A 154 -21.52 5.95 7.97
CA LYS A 154 -20.46 6.94 8.23
C LYS A 154 -19.15 6.33 8.70
N GLY A 155 -19.18 5.35 9.61
CA GLY A 155 -17.94 4.73 10.05
C GLY A 155 -17.34 3.79 8.98
N ALA A 156 -18.16 3.28 8.05
CA ALA A 156 -17.69 2.47 6.92
C ALA A 156 -16.94 3.36 5.92
N ASP A 157 -17.42 4.59 5.72
CA ASP A 157 -16.75 5.62 4.92
C ASP A 157 -15.42 6.06 5.55
N VAL A 158 -15.39 6.28 6.87
CA VAL A 158 -14.14 6.62 7.56
C VAL A 158 -13.12 5.49 7.46
N LEU A 159 -13.57 4.25 7.58
CA LEU A 159 -12.73 3.07 7.46
C LEU A 159 -12.20 2.89 6.03
N SER A 160 -13.05 3.11 5.02
CA SER A 160 -12.65 3.05 3.61
C SER A 160 -11.62 4.14 3.28
N LEU A 161 -11.77 5.34 3.85
CA LEU A 161 -10.80 6.43 3.75
C LEU A 161 -9.46 6.08 4.40
N ILE A 162 -9.47 5.49 5.60
CA ILE A 162 -8.24 5.06 6.28
C ILE A 162 -7.52 3.98 5.45
N LEU A 163 -8.27 3.01 4.93
CA LEU A 163 -7.72 1.95 4.10
C LEU A 163 -7.16 2.49 2.77
N SER A 164 -7.89 3.38 2.10
CA SER A 164 -7.43 3.97 0.84
C SER A 164 -6.15 4.80 1.06
N TYR A 165 -6.13 5.63 2.10
CA TYR A 165 -4.95 6.42 2.46
C TYR A 165 -3.74 5.56 2.86
N SER A 166 -3.95 4.41 3.51
CA SER A 166 -2.86 3.51 3.91
C SER A 166 -2.03 2.99 2.73
N LYS A 167 -2.63 2.86 1.53
CA LYS A 167 -1.91 2.50 0.30
C LYS A 167 -1.05 3.66 -0.19
N THR A 168 -1.63 4.86 -0.24
CA THR A 168 -0.91 6.10 -0.61
C THR A 168 0.29 6.32 0.31
N TRP A 169 0.10 6.14 1.63
CA TRP A 169 1.17 6.27 2.60
C TRP A 169 2.31 5.27 2.33
N SER A 170 2.01 3.99 2.10
CA SER A 170 3.07 3.01 1.84
C SER A 170 3.90 3.35 0.60
N LEU A 171 3.29 3.97 -0.42
CA LEU A 171 4.00 4.36 -1.63
C LEU A 171 4.88 5.60 -1.39
N LEU A 172 4.38 6.61 -0.68
CA LEU A 172 5.16 7.79 -0.29
C LEU A 172 6.35 7.41 0.60
N PHE A 173 6.14 6.53 1.57
CA PHE A 173 7.23 6.05 2.43
C PHE A 173 8.33 5.34 1.64
N LYS A 174 7.95 4.44 0.72
CA LYS A 174 8.92 3.77 -0.16
C LYS A 174 9.63 4.74 -1.11
N TYR A 175 8.98 5.83 -1.50
CA TYR A 175 9.60 6.88 -2.30
C TYR A 175 10.70 7.59 -1.50
N ASP A 176 10.39 8.02 -0.27
CA ASP A 176 11.33 8.71 0.61
C ASP A 176 12.57 7.86 0.96
N GLU A 177 12.38 6.56 1.18
CA GLU A 177 13.47 5.60 1.45
C GLU A 177 14.19 5.10 0.19
N ASN A 178 13.77 5.52 -1.00
CA ASN A 178 14.29 5.03 -2.29
C ASN A 178 14.13 3.50 -2.48
N GLU A 179 13.09 2.92 -1.88
CA GLU A 179 12.76 1.49 -1.86
C GLU A 179 11.55 1.13 -2.75
N LEU A 180 11.15 2.01 -3.67
CA LEU A 180 10.08 1.65 -4.62
C LEU A 180 10.52 0.47 -5.49
N GLU A 181 9.72 -0.59 -5.47
CA GLU A 181 9.92 -1.77 -6.30
C GLU A 181 9.18 -1.59 -7.64
N ILE A 182 9.66 -2.26 -8.68
CA ILE A 182 8.97 -2.31 -9.98
C ILE A 182 7.89 -3.42 -9.88
N PRO A 183 6.59 -3.09 -9.89
CA PRO A 183 5.54 -4.10 -9.89
C PRO A 183 5.56 -4.90 -11.19
N LYS A 184 4.99 -6.11 -11.15
CA LYS A 184 4.87 -6.96 -12.34
C LYS A 184 4.00 -6.28 -13.39
N GLY A 185 4.62 -5.90 -14.50
CA GLY A 185 3.93 -5.29 -15.63
C GLY A 185 3.35 -6.29 -16.63
N PHE A 186 2.77 -5.76 -17.69
CA PHE A 186 2.25 -6.53 -18.83
C PHE A 186 3.19 -6.41 -20.02
N PRO A 187 3.30 -7.42 -20.89
CA PRO A 187 4.10 -7.30 -22.10
C PRO A 187 3.52 -6.23 -23.03
N ALA A 188 4.40 -5.46 -23.68
CA ALA A 188 4.00 -4.53 -24.74
C ALA A 188 3.57 -5.31 -25.99
N LYS A 189 2.50 -4.86 -26.65
CA LYS A 189 1.97 -5.51 -27.87
C LYS A 189 2.67 -5.04 -29.13
N SER A 190 2.99 -3.76 -29.20
CA SER A 190 3.61 -3.12 -30.37
C SER A 190 4.38 -1.86 -29.97
N ALA A 191 5.48 -1.59 -30.65
CA ALA A 191 6.23 -0.33 -30.50
C ALA A 191 5.50 0.85 -31.15
N LEU A 192 5.64 2.05 -30.59
CA LEU A 192 5.25 3.30 -31.25
C LEU A 192 6.36 3.68 -32.23
N THR A 193 6.08 3.70 -33.53
CA THR A 193 7.13 4.00 -34.51
C THR A 193 7.45 5.49 -34.56
N TYR A 194 8.60 5.82 -35.12
CA TYR A 194 9.03 7.20 -35.29
C TYR A 194 8.07 7.99 -36.19
N GLU A 195 7.62 7.38 -37.29
CA GLU A 195 6.68 7.98 -38.22
C GLU A 195 5.34 8.28 -37.54
N GLU A 196 4.80 7.31 -36.79
CA GLU A 196 3.55 7.47 -36.03
C GLU A 196 3.66 8.58 -34.98
N ALA A 197 4.78 8.64 -34.27
CA ALA A 197 5.01 9.70 -33.27
C ALA A 197 5.08 11.07 -33.92
N LEU A 198 5.81 11.22 -35.04
CA LEU A 198 5.95 12.50 -35.72
C LEU A 198 4.64 13.00 -36.34
N GLU A 199 3.88 12.11 -36.98
CA GLU A 199 2.55 12.44 -37.52
C GLU A 199 1.64 12.95 -36.41
N ALA A 200 1.58 12.22 -35.28
CA ALA A 200 0.77 12.63 -34.14
C ALA A 200 1.22 13.97 -33.51
N ILE A 201 2.53 14.24 -33.46
CA ILE A 201 3.05 15.54 -32.98
C ILE A 201 2.70 16.67 -33.94
N HIS A 202 2.77 16.42 -35.25
CA HIS A 202 2.40 17.39 -36.27
C HIS A 202 0.92 17.76 -36.18
N ASP A 203 0.05 16.78 -35.99
CA ASP A 203 -1.39 16.99 -35.83
C ASP A 203 -1.68 17.77 -34.54
N LEU A 204 -1.06 17.37 -33.43
CA LEU A 204 -1.15 18.11 -32.15
C LEU A 204 -0.71 19.57 -32.33
N LYS A 205 0.42 19.80 -32.98
CA LYS A 205 0.93 21.16 -33.24
C LYS A 205 -0.07 21.98 -34.04
N SER A 206 -0.64 21.41 -35.09
CA SER A 206 -1.57 22.09 -35.98
C SER A 206 -2.82 22.54 -35.22
N GLN A 207 -3.39 21.65 -34.40
CA GLN A 207 -4.52 21.95 -33.53
C GLN A 207 -4.21 23.04 -32.49
N LEU A 208 -3.06 22.95 -31.82
CA LEU A 208 -2.70 23.94 -30.79
C LEU A 208 -2.42 25.33 -31.38
N ILE A 209 -1.87 25.41 -32.59
CA ILE A 209 -1.68 26.70 -33.27
C ILE A 209 -3.03 27.30 -33.69
N GLU A 210 -3.95 26.47 -34.20
CA GLU A 210 -5.30 26.90 -34.56
C GLU A 210 -6.08 27.44 -33.34
N CYS A 211 -5.86 26.87 -32.15
CA CYS A 211 -6.45 27.33 -30.90
C CYS A 211 -5.66 28.47 -30.20
N GLU A 212 -4.61 29.01 -30.83
CA GLU A 212 -3.71 30.03 -30.25
C GLU A 212 -3.01 29.58 -28.93
N GLU A 213 -2.89 28.28 -28.68
CA GLU A 213 -2.29 27.68 -27.48
C GLU A 213 -0.81 27.28 -27.65
N ALA A 214 -0.28 27.39 -28.87
CA ALA A 214 1.11 27.08 -29.18
C ALA A 214 1.74 28.08 -30.15
N SER A 215 3.04 28.33 -29.95
CA SER A 215 3.85 29.11 -30.88
C SER A 215 4.30 28.25 -32.08
N PRO A 216 4.77 28.86 -33.18
CA PRO A 216 5.39 28.12 -34.28
C PRO A 216 6.60 27.26 -33.86
N LEU A 217 7.24 27.59 -32.73
CA LEU A 217 8.38 26.88 -32.15
C LEU A 217 7.98 25.55 -31.47
N PHE A 218 6.70 25.34 -31.20
CA PHE A 218 6.22 24.10 -30.60
C PHE A 218 6.59 22.90 -31.48
N GLY A 219 7.23 21.90 -30.87
CA GLY A 219 7.59 20.66 -31.55
C GLY A 219 8.63 20.79 -32.67
N GLN A 220 9.40 21.88 -32.75
CA GLN A 220 10.45 22.01 -33.78
C GLN A 220 11.73 21.22 -33.46
N HIS A 221 12.43 20.83 -34.53
CA HIS A 221 13.75 20.18 -34.56
C HIS A 221 13.95 18.78 -33.91
N PRO A 222 12.97 17.84 -33.91
CA PRO A 222 13.10 16.58 -33.16
C PRO A 222 13.95 15.48 -33.77
N ARG A 223 14.32 15.57 -35.06
CA ARG A 223 14.37 14.36 -35.91
C ARG A 223 15.20 13.21 -35.34
N LYS A 224 16.47 13.43 -35.01
CA LYS A 224 17.37 12.35 -34.55
C LYS A 224 17.20 11.99 -33.08
N GLN A 225 16.81 12.96 -32.23
CA GLN A 225 16.70 12.72 -30.80
C GLN A 225 15.45 11.90 -30.47
N VAL A 226 14.31 12.22 -31.09
CA VAL A 226 13.06 11.45 -30.87
C VAL A 226 13.18 10.02 -31.38
N GLU A 227 13.80 9.82 -32.55
CA GLU A 227 14.10 8.50 -33.08
C GLU A 227 14.99 7.70 -32.12
N GLY A 228 16.05 8.32 -31.59
CA GLY A 228 16.91 7.72 -30.58
C GLY A 228 16.19 7.35 -29.28
N ILE A 229 15.31 8.23 -28.78
CA ILE A 229 14.52 7.96 -27.58
C ILE A 229 13.57 6.77 -27.80
N LEU A 230 12.84 6.74 -28.91
CA LEU A 230 11.94 5.64 -29.25
C LEU A 230 12.70 4.32 -29.44
N GLY A 231 13.85 4.37 -30.11
CA GLY A 231 14.74 3.22 -30.27
C GLY A 231 15.28 2.69 -28.94
N ASN A 232 15.67 3.59 -28.03
CA ASN A 232 16.15 3.23 -26.69
C ASN A 232 15.05 2.56 -25.84
N VAL A 233 13.80 3.01 -25.95
CA VAL A 233 12.65 2.41 -25.25
C VAL A 233 12.37 0.98 -25.73
N GLU A 234 12.67 0.68 -26.98
CA GLU A 234 12.46 -0.64 -27.59
C GLU A 234 13.73 -1.50 -27.67
N GLN A 235 14.84 -1.02 -27.11
CA GLN A 235 16.13 -1.68 -27.21
C GLN A 235 16.16 -3.04 -26.50
N THR A 236 16.88 -3.99 -27.09
CA THR A 236 17.17 -5.30 -26.50
C THR A 236 18.67 -5.49 -26.27
N PHE A 237 19.04 -6.17 -25.17
CA PHE A 237 20.39 -6.62 -24.88
C PHE A 237 20.40 -8.14 -24.65
N GLU A 238 21.29 -8.87 -25.32
CA GLU A 238 21.35 -10.35 -25.27
C GLU A 238 19.99 -11.05 -25.52
N GLY A 239 19.16 -10.47 -26.40
CA GLY A 239 17.84 -11.00 -26.74
C GLY A 239 16.74 -10.69 -25.71
N GLN A 240 17.04 -9.96 -24.63
CA GLN A 240 16.07 -9.50 -23.64
C GLN A 240 15.78 -8.01 -23.80
N SER A 241 14.51 -7.61 -23.66
CA SER A 241 14.10 -6.20 -23.67
C SER A 241 14.71 -5.47 -22.47
N LEU A 242 15.33 -4.30 -22.71
CA LEU A 242 15.89 -3.47 -21.64
C LEU A 242 14.80 -3.05 -20.64
N TYR A 243 13.60 -2.80 -21.16
CA TYR A 243 12.39 -2.52 -20.41
C TYR A 243 11.37 -3.64 -20.69
N PRO A 244 11.24 -4.67 -19.82
CA PRO A 244 10.43 -5.85 -20.11
C PRO A 244 8.92 -5.61 -20.17
N SER A 245 8.41 -4.56 -19.53
CA SER A 245 6.98 -4.29 -19.45
C SER A 245 6.55 -3.04 -20.21
N LEU A 246 5.26 -2.98 -20.59
CA LEU A 246 4.67 -1.80 -21.21
C LEU A 246 4.72 -0.59 -20.28
N GLN A 247 4.59 -0.80 -18.95
CA GLN A 247 4.62 0.27 -17.97
C GLN A 247 6.01 0.89 -17.88
N GLU A 248 7.06 0.06 -17.90
CA GLU A 248 8.44 0.54 -17.92
C GLU A 248 8.74 1.30 -19.21
N LYS A 249 8.33 0.77 -20.37
CA LYS A 249 8.50 1.47 -21.65
C LYS A 249 7.78 2.82 -21.68
N ALA A 250 6.53 2.86 -21.20
CA ALA A 250 5.77 4.10 -21.12
C ALA A 250 6.41 5.11 -20.15
N ALA A 251 6.85 4.67 -18.97
CA ALA A 251 7.50 5.54 -17.99
C ALA A 251 8.80 6.13 -18.54
N HIS A 252 9.63 5.32 -19.21
CA HIS A 252 10.86 5.78 -19.84
C HIS A 252 10.60 6.74 -21.01
N LEU A 253 9.61 6.45 -21.85
CA LEU A 253 9.21 7.36 -22.93
C LEU A 253 8.82 8.75 -22.38
N LEU A 254 7.96 8.78 -21.36
CA LEU A 254 7.55 10.02 -20.69
C LEU A 254 8.77 10.75 -20.11
N TYR A 255 9.63 10.03 -19.40
CA TYR A 255 10.81 10.60 -18.76
C TYR A 255 11.78 11.22 -19.78
N PHE A 256 12.19 10.46 -20.80
CA PHE A 256 13.17 10.89 -21.79
C PHE A 256 12.70 12.07 -22.62
N ILE A 257 11.44 12.08 -23.09
CA ILE A 257 10.93 13.22 -23.86
C ILE A 257 10.91 14.50 -23.01
N ILE A 258 10.61 14.40 -21.72
CA ILE A 258 10.57 15.57 -20.85
C ILE A 258 11.98 16.02 -20.45
N LYS A 259 12.87 15.09 -20.08
CA LYS A 259 14.23 15.41 -19.58
C LYS A 259 15.25 15.72 -20.67
N ASP A 260 15.20 15.01 -21.78
CA ASP A 260 16.21 15.16 -22.83
C ASP A 260 15.90 16.37 -23.73
N HIS A 261 14.73 16.99 -23.53
CA HIS A 261 14.28 18.19 -24.23
C HIS A 261 14.50 18.15 -25.76
N PRO A 262 14.00 17.11 -26.47
CA PRO A 262 14.28 16.94 -27.90
C PRO A 262 13.63 17.99 -28.80
N PHE A 263 12.75 18.83 -28.27
CA PHE A 263 12.09 19.91 -28.99
C PHE A 263 12.52 21.27 -28.44
N SER A 264 12.52 22.29 -29.29
CA SER A 264 12.75 23.68 -28.87
C SER A 264 11.69 24.21 -27.90
N ASP A 265 10.44 23.77 -28.06
CA ASP A 265 9.34 24.08 -27.16
C ASP A 265 8.35 22.91 -27.12
N GLY A 266 7.63 22.76 -26.01
CA GLY A 266 6.54 21.80 -25.87
C GLY A 266 6.93 20.47 -25.23
N ASN A 267 8.18 20.24 -24.82
CA ASN A 267 8.66 18.95 -24.30
C ASN A 267 7.74 18.29 -23.25
N LYS A 268 7.26 19.07 -22.27
CA LYS A 268 6.30 18.59 -21.24
C LYS A 268 4.98 18.12 -21.86
N ARG A 269 4.41 18.91 -22.77
CA ARG A 269 3.13 18.64 -23.45
C ARG A 269 3.24 17.47 -24.44
N ILE A 270 4.34 17.43 -25.19
CA ILE A 270 4.61 16.36 -26.15
C ILE A 270 4.93 15.06 -25.42
N GLY A 271 5.68 15.11 -24.32
CA GLY A 271 5.99 13.93 -23.49
C GLY A 271 4.72 13.29 -22.91
N THR A 272 3.83 14.08 -22.31
CA THR A 272 2.54 13.55 -21.81
C THR A 272 1.65 13.05 -22.95
N PHE A 273 1.64 13.73 -24.09
CA PHE A 273 0.88 13.28 -25.27
C PHE A 273 1.38 11.94 -25.81
N LEU A 274 2.70 11.79 -26.04
CA LEU A 274 3.29 10.53 -26.53
C LEU A 274 3.12 9.38 -25.53
N PHE A 275 3.19 9.68 -24.22
CA PHE A 275 2.87 8.73 -23.17
C PHE A 275 1.43 8.19 -23.31
N LEU A 276 0.45 9.08 -23.45
CA LEU A 276 -0.95 8.69 -23.63
C LEU A 276 -1.19 7.95 -24.95
N LEU A 277 -0.55 8.41 -26.03
CA LEU A 277 -0.61 7.77 -27.35
C LEU A 277 -0.07 6.33 -27.29
N TYR A 278 1.08 6.14 -26.65
CA TYR A 278 1.67 4.83 -26.43
C TYR A 278 0.72 3.93 -25.62
N LEU A 279 0.17 4.41 -24.50
CA LEU A 279 -0.79 3.64 -23.70
C LEU A 279 -2.05 3.25 -24.47
N ARG A 280 -2.60 4.18 -25.26
CA ARG A 280 -3.74 3.91 -26.15
C ARG A 280 -3.41 2.83 -27.16
N LYS A 281 -2.21 2.85 -27.76
CA LYS A 281 -1.74 1.82 -28.70
C LYS A 281 -1.62 0.45 -28.04
N GLN A 282 -1.24 0.38 -26.76
CA GLN A 282 -1.23 -0.87 -26.00
C GLN A 282 -2.64 -1.37 -25.60
N GLY A 283 -3.68 -0.55 -25.79
CA GLY A 283 -5.05 -0.84 -25.37
C GLY A 283 -5.28 -0.62 -23.87
N VAL A 284 -4.50 0.26 -23.24
CA VAL A 284 -4.69 0.66 -21.84
C VAL A 284 -5.73 1.78 -21.76
N THR A 285 -6.68 1.64 -20.84
CA THR A 285 -7.70 2.68 -20.59
C THR A 285 -7.05 3.92 -19.97
N LEU A 286 -7.23 5.08 -20.61
CA LEU A 286 -6.58 6.34 -20.20
C LEU A 286 -7.13 6.93 -18.88
N THR A 287 -8.22 6.38 -18.33
CA THR A 287 -8.82 6.81 -17.05
C THR A 287 -7.90 6.61 -15.85
N ILE A 288 -6.83 5.83 -16.00
CA ILE A 288 -5.80 5.61 -14.97
C ILE A 288 -5.08 6.92 -14.61
N PHE A 289 -4.88 7.82 -15.58
CA PHE A 289 -4.17 9.08 -15.39
C PHE A 289 -5.11 10.26 -15.65
N ASN A 290 -5.64 10.84 -14.58
CA ASN A 290 -6.39 12.09 -14.71
C ASN A 290 -5.45 13.27 -15.04
N ASN A 291 -6.04 14.38 -15.48
CA ASN A 291 -5.29 15.57 -15.89
C ASN A 291 -4.35 16.09 -14.79
N ALA A 292 -4.78 16.09 -13.52
CA ALA A 292 -3.96 16.55 -12.41
C ALA A 292 -2.71 15.67 -12.24
N THR A 293 -2.86 14.35 -12.30
CA THR A 293 -1.74 13.40 -12.22
C THR A 293 -0.74 13.61 -13.35
N LEU A 294 -1.21 13.78 -14.60
CA LEU A 294 -0.32 14.02 -15.74
C LEU A 294 0.45 15.33 -15.63
N VAL A 295 -0.22 16.41 -15.20
CA VAL A 295 0.43 17.70 -14.97
C VAL A 295 1.47 17.58 -13.86
N SER A 296 1.14 16.96 -12.73
CA SER A 296 2.06 16.75 -11.62
C SER A 296 3.27 15.91 -12.03
N LEU A 297 3.08 14.83 -12.79
CA LEU A 297 4.19 14.01 -13.29
C LEU A 297 5.08 14.79 -14.26
N ALA A 298 4.49 15.53 -15.19
CA ALA A 298 5.27 16.31 -16.16
C ALA A 298 6.13 17.38 -15.48
N LEU A 299 5.60 18.04 -14.45
CA LEU A 299 6.34 19.01 -13.65
C LEU A 299 7.41 18.33 -12.78
N LEU A 300 7.06 17.24 -12.09
CA LEU A 300 8.02 16.48 -11.27
C LEU A 300 9.22 16.01 -12.11
N ILE A 301 8.96 15.43 -13.28
CA ILE A 301 10.02 15.00 -14.19
C ILE A 301 10.82 16.19 -14.69
N ALA A 302 10.16 17.31 -15.07
CA ALA A 302 10.89 18.47 -15.55
C ALA A 302 11.84 19.05 -14.49
N GLU A 303 11.42 19.12 -13.23
CA GLU A 303 12.19 19.74 -12.14
C GLU A 303 13.15 18.79 -11.41
N SER A 304 13.08 17.47 -11.64
CA SER A 304 13.91 16.51 -10.89
C SER A 304 15.42 16.57 -11.20
N ASN A 305 16.26 16.02 -10.33
CA ASN A 305 17.67 15.83 -10.69
C ASN A 305 17.82 14.59 -11.58
N PRO A 306 18.83 14.54 -12.49
CA PRO A 306 19.12 13.34 -13.27
C PRO A 306 19.42 12.09 -12.42
N THR A 307 19.95 12.28 -11.20
CA THR A 307 20.19 11.21 -10.21
C THR A 307 18.90 10.55 -9.74
N ASP A 308 17.78 11.26 -9.80
CA ASP A 308 16.47 10.80 -9.31
C ASP A 308 15.71 10.01 -10.39
N LYS A 309 16.32 9.77 -11.55
CA LYS A 309 15.71 9.06 -12.68
C LYS A 309 15.02 7.77 -12.24
N GLU A 310 15.77 6.89 -11.58
CA GLU A 310 15.29 5.55 -11.25
C GLU A 310 14.09 5.59 -10.30
N ILE A 311 14.12 6.47 -9.28
CA ILE A 311 13.01 6.58 -8.32
C ILE A 311 11.76 7.18 -8.97
N ILE A 312 11.92 8.11 -9.91
CA ILE A 312 10.81 8.71 -10.67
C ILE A 312 10.19 7.70 -11.64
N ILE A 313 11.01 6.93 -12.35
CA ILE A 313 10.53 5.85 -13.21
C ILE A 313 9.71 4.85 -12.38
N ARG A 314 10.25 4.41 -11.24
CA ARG A 314 9.54 3.50 -10.33
C ARG A 314 8.23 4.11 -9.82
N LEU A 315 8.21 5.40 -9.49
CA LEU A 315 7.00 6.11 -9.10
C LEU A 315 5.94 6.04 -10.20
N ILE A 316 6.29 6.41 -11.44
CA ILE A 316 5.38 6.39 -12.59
C ILE A 316 4.81 4.98 -12.79
N ILE A 317 5.66 3.94 -12.75
CA ILE A 317 5.23 2.54 -12.90
C ILE A 317 4.25 2.13 -11.78
N ASN A 318 4.51 2.53 -10.54
CA ASN A 318 3.64 2.19 -9.42
C ASN A 318 2.26 2.86 -9.52
N LEU A 319 2.15 4.03 -10.17
CA LEU A 319 0.85 4.69 -10.38
C LEU A 319 -0.11 3.88 -11.25
N PHE A 320 0.39 3.00 -12.13
CA PHE A 320 -0.46 2.06 -12.88
C PHE A 320 -1.17 1.03 -11.99
N THR A 321 -0.71 0.83 -10.75
CA THR A 321 -1.28 -0.18 -9.83
C THR A 321 -2.24 0.41 -8.80
N LEU A 322 -2.37 1.73 -8.75
CA LEU A 322 -3.26 2.44 -7.83
C LEU A 322 -4.68 2.63 -8.39
N SER A 323 -4.89 2.38 -9.69
CA SER A 323 -6.15 2.56 -10.41
C SER A 323 -7.03 1.32 -10.42
#